data_AF-A0A180GX78-F1
#
_entry.id   AF-A0A180GX78-F1
#
_cell.length_a   1.000
_cell.length_b   1.000
_cell.length_c   1.000
_cell.angle_alpha   90.00
_cell.angle_beta   90.00
_cell.angle_gamma   90.00
#
_symmetry.space_group_name_H-M   'P 1'
#
loop_
_entity.id
_entity.type
_entity.pdbx_description
1 polymer ?
#
loop_
_entity_poly.entity_id
_entity_poly.type
_entity_poly.pdbx_seq_one_letter_code
_entity_poly.pdbx_strand_id
1 'polypeptide(L)'
;MIDKVSRSQWERDVKGAEACTKQVISDLLQNRIDLSQLVITKALAKADYAAKQAHVELAKRMKKRDAGSAPALGDQVAYVIIKGTKDARAYEKSEDPLYVLENNIAIDTKYYLDNQLSKPLMRIFEPILGDKSSSLLSGDHTRIVSIATPTQGGLMGFIKRTETCLGCRVPLGKTTKDTNTGVCKNCRPKTAALYSKQMALTQGFENAFARLWTQCQRCQGSLHQEVICTASDCPIFYMRTKSRKDVEDLYAVLQRFDGAW
;
A
#
# COMPACT_ATOMS: atom_id res chain seq x y z
N MET A 1 0.42 -15.54 -3.77
CA MET A 1 -0.31 -16.20 -2.65
C MET A 1 -0.68 -17.64 -3.02
N ILE A 2 -1.41 -17.85 -4.13
CA ILE A 2 -1.84 -19.19 -4.58
C ILE A 2 -0.64 -20.14 -4.71
N ASP A 3 0.46 -19.73 -5.36
CA ASP A 3 1.64 -20.60 -5.49
C ASP A 3 2.28 -21.01 -4.15
N LYS A 4 2.25 -20.13 -3.14
CA LYS A 4 2.75 -20.44 -1.79
C LYS A 4 1.85 -21.45 -1.10
N VAL A 5 0.52 -21.26 -1.21
CA VAL A 5 -0.49 -22.18 -0.66
C VAL A 5 -0.42 -23.54 -1.36
N SER A 6 -0.33 -23.56 -2.69
CA SER A 6 -0.19 -24.78 -3.48
C SER A 6 1.10 -25.54 -3.17
N ARG A 7 2.21 -24.85 -2.88
CA ARG A 7 3.46 -25.49 -2.42
C ARG A 7 3.33 -26.11 -1.03
N SER A 8 2.74 -25.41 -0.05
CA SER A 8 2.48 -26.00 1.28
C SER A 8 1.52 -27.20 1.23
N GLN A 9 0.63 -27.23 0.24
CA GLN A 9 -0.31 -28.33 0.04
C GLN A 9 0.36 -29.57 -0.54
N TRP A 10 1.42 -29.39 -1.33
CA TRP A 10 2.30 -30.47 -1.78
C TRP A 10 3.04 -31.12 -0.60
N GLU A 11 3.36 -30.35 0.44
CA GLU A 11 3.99 -30.82 1.69
C GLU A 11 3.00 -31.49 2.67
N ARG A 12 1.72 -31.68 2.29
CA ARG A 12 0.63 -32.25 3.11
C ARG A 12 0.34 -31.51 4.43
N ASP A 13 0.79 -30.27 4.60
CA ASP A 13 0.48 -29.48 5.80
C ASP A 13 -0.71 -28.54 5.56
N VAL A 14 -1.91 -29.05 5.83
CA VAL A 14 -3.16 -28.28 5.75
C VAL A 14 -3.18 -27.14 6.78
N LYS A 15 -2.67 -27.36 8.00
CA LYS A 15 -2.70 -26.34 9.06
C LYS A 15 -1.76 -25.18 8.75
N GLY A 16 -0.58 -25.46 8.21
CA GLY A 16 0.35 -24.44 7.71
C GLY A 16 -0.27 -23.61 6.58
N ALA A 17 -0.97 -24.25 5.65
CA ALA A 17 -1.67 -23.56 4.56
C ALA A 17 -2.80 -22.64 5.08
N GLU A 18 -3.59 -23.09 6.07
CA GLU A 18 -4.60 -22.27 6.73
C GLU A 18 -3.99 -21.05 7.43
N ALA A 19 -2.94 -21.26 8.23
CA ALA A 19 -2.26 -20.21 8.97
C ALA A 19 -1.65 -19.16 8.03
N CYS A 20 -0.99 -19.61 6.94
CA CYS A 20 -0.47 -18.73 5.91
C CYS A 20 -1.58 -17.90 5.25
N THR A 21 -2.70 -18.53 4.92
CA THR A 21 -3.85 -17.85 4.31
C THR A 21 -4.43 -16.78 5.23
N LYS A 22 -4.63 -17.09 6.52
CA LYS A 22 -5.10 -16.13 7.53
C LYS A 22 -4.13 -14.96 7.70
N GLN A 23 -2.82 -15.24 7.71
CA GLN A 23 -1.78 -14.21 7.80
C GLN A 23 -1.84 -13.25 6.61
N VAL A 24 -1.92 -13.76 5.38
CA VAL A 24 -1.99 -12.93 4.18
C VAL A 24 -3.27 -12.09 4.15
N ILE A 25 -4.43 -12.64 4.56
CA ILE A 25 -5.67 -11.86 4.69
C ILE A 25 -5.51 -10.75 5.73
N SER A 26 -4.86 -11.03 6.85
CA SER A 26 -4.59 -10.02 7.87
C SER A 26 -3.67 -8.91 7.34
N ASP A 27 -2.63 -9.28 6.60
CA ASP A 27 -1.71 -8.32 5.97
C ASP A 27 -2.41 -7.47 4.91
N LEU A 28 -3.35 -8.03 4.14
CA LEU A 28 -4.18 -7.27 3.20
C LEU A 28 -5.02 -6.22 3.94
N LEU A 29 -5.75 -6.64 4.97
CA LEU A 29 -6.67 -5.77 5.72
C LEU A 29 -5.95 -4.70 6.54
N GLN A 30 -4.70 -4.96 6.92
CA GLN A 30 -3.84 -4.01 7.63
C GLN A 30 -2.99 -3.12 6.70
N ASN A 31 -3.22 -3.17 5.38
CA ASN A 31 -2.47 -2.39 4.38
C ASN A 31 -0.94 -2.67 4.41
N ARG A 32 -0.55 -3.92 4.72
CA ARG A 32 0.85 -4.39 4.76
C ARG A 32 1.29 -5.12 3.50
N ILE A 33 0.38 -5.34 2.55
CA ILE A 33 0.71 -5.91 1.25
C ILE A 33 1.26 -4.81 0.33
N ASP A 34 2.28 -5.15 -0.45
CA ASP A 34 2.85 -4.22 -1.43
C ASP A 34 1.87 -3.93 -2.55
N LEU A 35 1.83 -2.67 -3.01
CA LEU A 35 0.88 -2.23 -4.03
C LEU A 35 1.04 -3.01 -5.34
N SER A 36 2.26 -3.42 -5.69
CA SER A 36 2.53 -4.22 -6.91
C SER A 36 1.74 -5.52 -6.95
N GLN A 37 1.41 -6.12 -5.80
CA GLN A 37 0.61 -7.34 -5.70
C GLN A 37 -0.90 -7.11 -5.88
N LEU A 38 -1.32 -5.84 -5.86
CA LEU A 38 -2.72 -5.42 -5.99
C LEU A 38 -3.00 -4.80 -7.37
N VAL A 39 -1.97 -4.59 -8.19
CA VAL A 39 -2.10 -4.05 -9.54
C VAL A 39 -2.79 -5.07 -10.44
N ILE A 40 -3.84 -4.60 -11.12
CA ILE A 40 -4.55 -5.35 -12.15
C ILE A 40 -4.21 -4.72 -13.49
N THR A 41 -3.76 -5.54 -14.43
CA THR A 41 -3.40 -5.07 -15.77
C THR A 41 -4.41 -5.58 -16.80
N LYS A 42 -4.89 -4.70 -17.67
CA LYS A 42 -5.75 -5.07 -18.82
C LYS A 42 -5.35 -4.32 -20.08
N ALA A 43 -5.35 -5.01 -21.22
CA ALA A 43 -5.11 -4.41 -22.52
C ALA A 43 -6.28 -3.50 -22.95
N LEU A 44 -5.95 -2.29 -23.41
CA LEU A 44 -6.90 -1.34 -23.97
C LEU A 44 -7.16 -1.68 -25.45
N ALA A 45 -8.02 -2.67 -25.71
CA ALA A 45 -8.28 -3.13 -27.08
C ALA A 45 -9.25 -2.23 -27.85
N LYS A 46 -10.12 -1.48 -27.17
CA LYS A 46 -11.07 -0.55 -27.81
C LYS A 46 -11.21 0.74 -27.00
N ALA A 47 -11.37 1.87 -27.70
CA ALA A 47 -11.58 3.18 -27.07
C ALA A 47 -12.99 3.30 -26.44
N ASP A 48 -13.98 2.65 -27.03
CA ASP A 48 -15.35 2.59 -26.51
C ASP A 48 -15.89 1.15 -26.52
N TYR A 49 -16.38 0.75 -25.35
CA TYR A 49 -17.11 -0.50 -25.13
C TYR A 49 -18.57 -0.17 -24.81
N ALA A 50 -19.49 -1.06 -25.18
CA ALA A 50 -20.91 -0.91 -24.85
C ALA A 50 -21.16 -0.86 -23.33
N ALA A 51 -20.33 -1.53 -22.54
CA ALA A 51 -20.35 -1.47 -21.08
C ALA A 51 -19.09 -0.78 -20.56
N LYS A 52 -19.24 0.15 -19.61
CA LYS A 52 -18.13 0.87 -18.98
C LYS A 52 -17.17 -0.10 -18.28
N GLN A 53 -15.90 -0.04 -18.67
CA GLN A 53 -14.83 -0.86 -18.09
C GLN A 53 -13.87 0.00 -17.28
N ALA A 54 -13.31 -0.56 -16.20
CA ALA A 54 -12.39 0.15 -15.31
C ALA A 54 -11.16 0.74 -16.02
N HIS A 55 -10.42 -0.09 -16.77
CA HIS A 55 -9.23 0.34 -17.51
C HIS A 55 -9.52 1.41 -18.58
N VAL A 56 -10.70 1.37 -19.21
CA VAL A 56 -11.12 2.37 -20.22
C VAL A 56 -11.44 3.70 -19.57
N GLU A 57 -12.25 3.69 -18.51
CA GLU A 57 -12.61 4.90 -17.76
C GLU A 57 -11.39 5.53 -17.07
N LEU A 58 -10.44 4.70 -16.61
CA LEU A 58 -9.17 5.18 -16.09
C LEU A 58 -8.33 5.85 -17.19
N ALA A 59 -8.14 5.21 -18.35
CA ALA A 59 -7.38 5.80 -19.45
C ALA A 59 -7.97 7.16 -19.87
N LYS A 60 -9.31 7.28 -19.94
CA LYS A 60 -10.00 8.55 -20.18
C LYS A 60 -9.70 9.60 -19.09
N ARG A 61 -9.65 9.20 -17.81
CA ARG A 61 -9.29 10.11 -16.70
C ARG A 61 -7.82 10.51 -16.72
N MET A 62 -6.91 9.59 -17.00
CA MET A 62 -5.48 9.88 -17.16
C MET A 62 -5.27 10.90 -18.27
N LYS A 63 -5.89 10.70 -19.44
CA LYS A 63 -5.83 11.65 -20.56
C LYS A 63 -6.35 13.05 -20.23
N LYS A 64 -7.38 13.15 -19.39
CA LYS A 64 -7.90 14.46 -18.92
C LYS A 64 -6.95 15.14 -17.93
N ARG A 65 -6.21 14.36 -17.14
CA ARG A 65 -5.26 14.85 -16.14
C ARG A 65 -3.96 15.30 -16.81
N ASP A 66 -3.43 14.45 -17.68
CA ASP A 66 -2.24 14.71 -18.49
C ASP A 66 -2.30 13.86 -19.77
N ALA A 67 -2.33 14.53 -20.92
CA ALA A 67 -2.42 13.87 -22.21
C ALA A 67 -1.12 13.14 -22.59
N GLY A 68 0.03 13.55 -22.06
CA GLY A 68 1.34 12.98 -22.40
C GLY A 68 1.62 11.61 -21.78
N SER A 69 1.00 11.32 -20.64
CA SER A 69 1.15 10.04 -19.90
C SER A 69 -0.01 9.06 -20.11
N ALA A 70 -0.95 9.39 -21.00
CA ALA A 70 -2.15 8.59 -21.22
C ALA A 70 -1.84 7.32 -22.05
N PRO A 71 -2.36 6.13 -21.66
CA PRO A 71 -2.22 4.91 -22.45
C PRO A 71 -2.85 5.02 -23.84
N ALA A 72 -2.17 4.48 -24.85
CA ALA A 72 -2.67 4.40 -26.21
C ALA A 72 -3.48 3.11 -26.46
N LEU A 73 -4.19 3.06 -27.59
CA LEU A 73 -4.92 1.86 -28.00
C LEU A 73 -3.92 0.74 -28.31
N GLY A 74 -4.11 -0.42 -27.68
CA GLY A 74 -3.17 -1.54 -27.72
C GLY A 74 -2.28 -1.65 -26.47
N ASP A 75 -2.13 -0.58 -25.69
CA ASP A 75 -1.32 -0.60 -24.48
C ASP A 75 -2.01 -1.35 -23.34
N GLN A 76 -1.20 -1.81 -22.39
CA GLN A 76 -1.69 -2.34 -21.13
C GLN A 76 -1.90 -1.23 -20.12
N VAL A 77 -3.09 -1.20 -19.52
CA VAL A 77 -3.46 -0.24 -18.48
C VAL A 77 -3.41 -0.95 -17.13
N ALA A 78 -2.46 -0.53 -16.30
CA ALA A 78 -2.34 -0.94 -14.92
C ALA A 78 -3.25 -0.09 -14.01
N TYR A 79 -4.02 -0.73 -13.13
CA TYR A 79 -4.89 -0.03 -12.19
C TYR A 79 -5.06 -0.77 -10.88
N VAL A 80 -5.43 -0.04 -9.83
CA VAL A 80 -5.86 -0.58 -8.54
C VAL A 80 -7.27 -0.12 -8.22
N ILE A 81 -7.95 -0.83 -7.32
CA ILE A 81 -9.28 -0.44 -6.84
C ILE A 81 -9.16 0.30 -5.51
N ILE A 82 -9.51 1.59 -5.54
CA ILE A 82 -9.51 2.48 -4.38
C ILE A 82 -10.84 2.44 -3.65
N LYS A 83 -10.81 2.84 -2.38
CA LYS A 83 -12.01 2.96 -1.55
C LYS A 83 -12.88 4.10 -2.06
N GLY A 84 -14.10 3.78 -2.48
CA GLY A 84 -15.11 4.74 -2.94
C GLY A 84 -16.29 4.88 -1.98
N THR A 85 -17.34 5.56 -2.43
CA THR A 85 -18.64 5.56 -1.76
C THR A 85 -19.25 4.15 -1.74
N LYS A 86 -20.15 3.92 -0.79
CA LYS A 86 -20.94 2.69 -0.76
C LYS A 86 -21.69 2.56 -2.09
N ASP A 87 -21.60 1.39 -2.72
CA ASP A 87 -22.22 1.06 -4.02
C ASP A 87 -21.58 1.71 -5.26
N ALA A 88 -20.46 2.43 -5.12
CA ALA A 88 -19.69 2.89 -6.27
C ALA A 88 -19.21 1.72 -7.13
N ARG A 89 -19.38 1.85 -8.45
CA ARG A 89 -19.07 0.78 -9.39
C ARG A 89 -17.54 0.66 -9.54
N ALA A 90 -17.06 -0.55 -9.84
CA ALA A 90 -15.62 -0.80 -9.93
C ALA A 90 -14.89 0.11 -10.95
N TYR A 91 -15.57 0.55 -12.00
CA TYR A 91 -14.97 1.46 -12.98
C TYR A 91 -14.75 2.88 -12.43
N GLU A 92 -15.55 3.32 -11.45
CA GLU A 92 -15.43 4.63 -10.78
C GLU A 92 -14.32 4.59 -9.70
N LYS A 93 -14.10 3.39 -9.14
CA LYS A 93 -13.09 3.13 -8.11
C LYS A 93 -11.73 2.72 -8.66
N SER A 94 -11.52 2.71 -9.98
CA SER A 94 -10.21 2.40 -10.54
C SER A 94 -9.30 3.63 -10.48
N GLU A 95 -8.01 3.45 -10.20
CA GLU A 95 -7.04 4.56 -10.23
C GLU A 95 -5.65 4.04 -10.62
N ASP A 96 -4.83 4.93 -11.15
CA ASP A 96 -3.43 4.65 -11.48
C ASP A 96 -2.63 4.37 -10.19
N PRO A 97 -1.86 3.26 -10.10
CA PRO A 97 -1.13 2.94 -8.88
C PRO A 97 -0.10 4.00 -8.47
N LEU A 98 0.52 4.71 -9.43
CA LEU A 98 1.44 5.81 -9.09
C LEU A 98 0.69 6.98 -8.45
N TYR A 99 -0.43 7.40 -9.05
CA TYR A 99 -1.28 8.44 -8.47
C TYR A 99 -1.79 8.08 -7.06
N VAL A 100 -2.12 6.81 -6.83
CA VAL A 100 -2.53 6.32 -5.51
C VAL A 100 -1.40 6.44 -4.50
N LEU A 101 -0.17 6.07 -4.87
CA LEU A 101 0.99 6.26 -4.01
C LEU A 101 1.23 7.74 -3.73
N GLU A 102 1.12 8.62 -4.72
CA GLU A 102 1.37 10.07 -4.59
C GLU A 102 0.40 10.78 -3.68
N ASN A 103 -0.86 10.38 -3.71
CA ASN A 103 -1.93 11.06 -2.96
C ASN A 103 -2.35 10.28 -1.70
N ASN A 104 -1.65 9.19 -1.37
CA ASN A 104 -1.96 8.28 -0.27
C ASN A 104 -3.42 7.82 -0.26
N ILE A 105 -3.95 7.48 -1.44
CA ILE A 105 -5.36 7.10 -1.59
C ILE A 105 -5.57 5.70 -0.99
N ALA A 106 -6.61 5.55 -0.18
CA ALA A 106 -6.91 4.28 0.45
C ALA A 106 -7.36 3.22 -0.57
N ILE A 107 -6.77 2.02 -0.49
CA ILE A 107 -7.15 0.85 -1.29
C ILE A 107 -8.42 0.20 -0.72
N ASP A 108 -9.28 -0.33 -1.59
CA ASP A 108 -10.47 -1.10 -1.20
C ASP A 108 -10.09 -2.56 -0.87
N THR A 109 -9.53 -2.77 0.32
CA THR A 109 -9.09 -4.11 0.75
C THR A 109 -10.20 -5.16 0.75
N LYS A 110 -11.46 -4.74 0.96
CA LYS A 110 -12.63 -5.63 0.89
C LYS A 110 -12.87 -6.13 -0.52
N TYR A 111 -12.77 -5.25 -1.52
CA TYR A 111 -12.86 -5.66 -2.93
C TYR A 111 -11.85 -6.77 -3.27
N TYR A 112 -10.59 -6.62 -2.84
CA TYR A 112 -9.57 -7.64 -3.10
C TYR A 112 -9.86 -8.96 -2.36
N LEU A 113 -10.32 -8.89 -1.11
CA LEU A 113 -10.71 -10.07 -0.34
C LEU A 113 -11.87 -10.82 -1.01
N ASP A 114 -12.95 -10.12 -1.35
CA ASP A 114 -14.20 -10.74 -1.81
C ASP A 114 -14.15 -11.14 -3.29
N ASN A 115 -13.58 -10.28 -4.15
CA ASN A 115 -13.59 -10.48 -5.59
C ASN A 115 -12.38 -11.27 -6.11
N GLN A 116 -11.24 -11.22 -5.44
CA GLN A 116 -10.00 -11.86 -5.93
C GLN A 116 -9.55 -13.04 -5.08
N LEU A 117 -9.61 -12.96 -3.75
CA LEU A 117 -9.09 -14.03 -2.88
C LEU A 117 -10.14 -15.07 -2.52
N SER A 118 -11.37 -14.66 -2.20
CA SER A 118 -12.41 -15.56 -1.71
C SER A 118 -12.68 -16.74 -2.65
N LYS A 119 -13.00 -16.48 -3.93
CA LYS A 119 -13.36 -17.56 -4.88
C LYS A 119 -12.23 -18.57 -5.12
N PRO A 120 -10.98 -18.15 -5.41
CA PRO A 120 -9.88 -19.11 -5.56
C PRO A 120 -9.58 -19.89 -4.28
N LEU A 121 -9.64 -19.25 -3.10
CA LEU A 121 -9.41 -19.93 -1.83
C LEU A 121 -10.48 -20.99 -1.55
N MET A 122 -11.76 -20.66 -1.76
CA MET A 122 -12.84 -21.64 -1.61
C MET A 122 -12.63 -22.83 -2.55
N ARG A 123 -12.30 -22.59 -3.82
CA ARG A 123 -12.03 -23.67 -4.79
C ARG A 123 -10.89 -24.63 -4.36
N ILE A 124 -9.90 -24.13 -3.62
CA ILE A 124 -8.74 -24.92 -3.16
C ILE A 124 -9.05 -25.65 -1.84
N PHE A 125 -9.70 -24.97 -0.90
CA PHE A 125 -9.89 -25.47 0.47
C PHE A 125 -11.21 -26.23 0.68
N GLU A 126 -12.26 -25.95 -0.10
CA GLU A 126 -13.56 -26.61 0.02
C GLU A 126 -13.49 -28.14 -0.18
N PRO A 127 -12.74 -28.70 -1.16
CA PRO A 127 -12.59 -30.15 -1.29
C PRO A 127 -11.87 -30.83 -0.12
N ILE A 128 -11.19 -30.07 0.75
CA ILE A 128 -10.34 -30.60 1.83
C ILE A 128 -10.98 -30.38 3.20
N LEU A 129 -11.55 -29.20 3.41
CA LEU A 129 -12.09 -28.74 4.69
C LEU A 129 -13.62 -28.76 4.73
N GLY A 130 -14.30 -28.94 3.59
CA GLY A 130 -15.75 -28.82 3.47
C GLY A 130 -16.24 -27.46 3.97
N ASP A 131 -17.29 -27.47 4.78
CA ASP A 131 -17.93 -26.26 5.32
C ASP A 131 -17.00 -25.36 6.15
N LYS A 132 -15.92 -25.94 6.71
CA LYS A 132 -14.94 -25.19 7.52
C LYS A 132 -14.11 -24.19 6.70
N SER A 133 -14.08 -24.33 5.38
CA SER A 133 -13.38 -23.41 4.48
C SER A 133 -13.84 -21.94 4.62
N SER A 134 -15.11 -21.71 4.95
CA SER A 134 -15.68 -20.38 5.21
C SER A 134 -15.04 -19.65 6.42
N SER A 135 -14.51 -20.39 7.39
CA SER A 135 -13.78 -19.84 8.55
C SER A 135 -12.42 -19.22 8.18
N LEU A 136 -11.93 -19.41 6.95
CA LEU A 136 -10.73 -18.74 6.47
C LEU A 136 -10.97 -17.26 6.15
N LEU A 137 -12.20 -16.92 5.76
CA LEU A 137 -12.59 -15.57 5.36
C LEU A 137 -13.18 -14.75 6.52
N SER A 138 -13.43 -15.38 7.66
CA SER A 138 -14.04 -14.77 8.83
C SER A 138 -13.33 -15.21 10.11
N GLY A 139 -12.96 -14.27 10.97
CA GLY A 139 -12.27 -14.58 12.22
C GLY A 139 -11.56 -13.38 12.83
N ASP A 140 -10.73 -13.62 13.85
CA ASP A 140 -9.98 -12.56 14.51
C ASP A 140 -9.01 -11.84 13.57
N HIS A 141 -8.45 -12.57 12.60
CA HIS A 141 -7.51 -12.05 11.61
C HIS A 141 -8.15 -11.02 10.65
N THR A 142 -9.49 -10.96 10.57
CA THR A 142 -10.22 -10.00 9.73
C THR A 142 -10.84 -8.82 10.48
N ARG A 143 -10.76 -8.80 11.82
CA ARG A 143 -11.37 -7.75 12.65
C ARG A 143 -10.58 -6.44 12.66
N ILE A 144 -9.27 -6.51 12.42
CA ILE A 144 -8.39 -5.34 12.42
C ILE A 144 -8.23 -4.85 10.99
N VAL A 145 -8.83 -3.71 10.68
CA VAL A 145 -8.73 -3.06 9.36
C VAL A 145 -8.04 -1.71 9.52
N SER A 146 -6.90 -1.54 8.85
CA SER A 146 -6.19 -0.26 8.78
C SER A 146 -6.60 0.46 7.50
N ILE A 147 -7.13 1.67 7.63
CA ILE A 147 -7.52 2.49 6.49
C ILE A 147 -6.52 3.63 6.39
N ALA A 148 -5.81 3.71 5.26
CA ALA A 148 -4.95 4.83 4.96
C ALA A 148 -5.75 6.14 4.96
N THR A 149 -5.16 7.17 5.53
CA THR A 149 -5.77 8.49 5.60
C THR A 149 -5.32 9.28 4.37
N PRO A 150 -6.22 9.64 3.43
CA PRO A 150 -5.83 10.33 2.21
C PRO A 150 -5.25 11.70 2.51
N THR A 151 -4.18 12.08 1.80
CA THR A 151 -3.49 13.36 2.00
C THR A 151 -4.32 14.54 1.49
N GLN A 152 -5.17 14.32 0.49
CA GLN A 152 -5.98 15.36 -0.13
C GLN A 152 -7.46 14.95 -0.22
N GLY A 153 -8.36 15.91 -0.01
CA GLY A 153 -9.81 15.73 -0.09
C GLY A 153 -10.57 16.84 0.63
N GLY A 154 -11.82 17.11 0.21
CA GLY A 154 -12.60 18.26 0.68
C GLY A 154 -12.73 18.39 2.20
N LEU A 155 -12.90 17.28 2.92
CA LEU A 155 -12.93 17.30 4.39
C LEU A 155 -11.53 17.29 5.03
N MET A 156 -10.57 16.59 4.42
CA MET A 156 -9.22 16.38 4.99
C MET A 156 -8.35 17.64 4.93
N GLY A 157 -8.63 18.56 4.00
CA GLY A 157 -7.94 19.85 3.91
C GLY A 157 -8.14 20.77 5.11
N PHE A 158 -9.18 20.55 5.93
CA PHE A 158 -9.50 21.37 7.10
C PHE A 158 -9.16 20.71 8.44
N ILE A 159 -8.69 19.46 8.43
CA ILE A 159 -8.34 18.74 9.66
C ILE A 159 -6.94 19.15 10.10
N LYS A 160 -6.86 19.82 11.26
CA LYS A 160 -5.58 20.09 11.91
C LYS A 160 -5.09 18.83 12.63
N ARG A 161 -4.00 18.23 12.12
CA ARG A 161 -3.40 17.04 12.73
C ARG A 161 -2.80 17.42 14.10
N THR A 162 -3.27 16.76 15.16
CA THR A 162 -2.66 16.88 16.49
C THR A 162 -1.51 15.89 16.59
N GLU A 163 -0.31 16.39 16.84
CA GLU A 163 0.85 15.53 17.05
C GLU A 163 0.68 14.68 18.31
N THR A 164 1.15 13.44 18.27
CA THR A 164 1.08 12.49 19.39
C THR A 164 2.47 12.08 19.83
N CYS A 165 2.63 11.78 21.12
CA CYS A 165 3.90 11.31 21.69
C CYS A 165 4.36 10.02 20.99
N LEU A 166 5.61 9.99 20.53
CA LEU A 166 6.19 8.82 19.85
C LEU A 166 6.33 7.58 20.76
N GLY A 167 6.35 7.75 22.08
CA GLY A 167 6.42 6.65 23.05
C GLY A 167 5.06 6.08 23.46
N CYS A 168 4.10 6.95 23.82
CA CYS A 168 2.83 6.53 24.43
C CYS A 168 1.57 6.95 23.65
N ARG A 169 1.72 7.60 22.50
CA ARG A 169 0.63 8.08 21.62
C ARG A 169 -0.33 9.10 22.27
N VAL A 170 -0.02 9.62 23.45
CA VAL A 170 -0.79 10.72 24.07
C VAL A 170 -0.69 11.98 23.20
N PRO A 171 -1.80 12.68 22.92
CA PRO A 171 -1.78 13.94 22.18
C PRO A 171 -0.88 14.99 22.84
N LEU A 172 -0.01 15.61 22.05
CA LEU A 172 0.86 16.69 22.48
C LEU A 172 0.10 18.01 22.30
N GLY A 173 -0.15 18.72 23.41
CA GLY A 173 -0.82 20.02 23.38
C GLY A 173 0.10 21.13 22.85
N LYS A 174 -0.49 22.20 22.31
CA LYS A 174 0.23 23.43 21.90
C LYS A 174 0.83 24.23 23.08
N THR A 175 0.58 23.80 24.32
CA THR A 175 0.75 24.60 25.53
C THR A 175 2.13 24.56 26.17
N THR A 176 3.05 23.73 25.66
CA THR A 176 4.46 23.85 26.06
C THR A 176 5.21 24.63 24.99
N LYS A 177 5.72 25.81 25.38
CA LYS A 177 6.73 26.59 24.65
C LYS A 177 8.03 25.81 24.36
N ASP A 178 8.10 24.53 24.71
CA ASP A 178 9.09 23.56 24.25
C ASP A 178 8.77 23.18 22.80
N THR A 179 9.03 24.12 21.91
CA THR A 179 9.01 23.93 20.47
C THR A 179 9.88 22.72 20.14
N ASN A 180 9.26 21.66 19.61
CA ASN A 180 9.91 20.50 18.99
C ASN A 180 10.29 19.30 19.88
N THR A 181 9.46 18.93 20.88
CA THR A 181 9.59 17.63 21.57
C THR A 181 8.63 16.57 21.01
N GLY A 182 9.15 15.59 20.25
CA GLY A 182 8.39 14.42 19.77
C GLY A 182 7.87 13.48 20.87
N VAL A 183 8.21 13.75 22.13
CA VAL A 183 7.89 12.91 23.30
C VAL A 183 7.24 13.74 24.41
N CYS A 184 6.27 13.17 25.12
CA CYS A 184 5.67 13.81 26.28
C CYS A 184 6.60 13.79 27.50
N LYS A 185 6.28 14.60 28.52
CA LYS A 185 7.06 14.69 29.78
C LYS A 185 7.36 13.32 30.41
N ASN A 186 6.38 12.41 30.41
CA ASN A 186 6.54 11.06 30.98
C ASN A 186 7.46 10.15 30.15
N CYS A 187 7.55 10.37 28.84
CA CYS A 187 8.41 9.58 27.94
C CYS A 187 9.80 10.19 27.75
N ARG A 188 10.05 11.41 28.24
CA ARG A 188 11.34 12.11 28.13
C ARG A 188 12.54 11.30 28.67
N PRO A 189 12.45 10.54 29.78
CA PRO A 189 13.55 9.67 30.21
C PRO A 189 13.90 8.55 29.22
N LYS A 190 12.96 8.17 28.35
CA LYS A 190 13.12 7.09 27.35
C LYS A 190 13.52 7.61 25.97
N THR A 191 13.81 8.91 25.82
CA THR A 191 14.05 9.55 24.51
C THR A 191 15.18 8.89 23.74
N ALA A 192 16.32 8.61 24.38
CA ALA A 192 17.45 7.95 23.71
C ALA A 192 17.05 6.58 23.13
N ALA A 193 16.33 5.76 23.91
CA ALA A 193 15.86 4.46 23.44
C ALA A 193 14.83 4.57 22.29
N LEU A 194 13.93 5.56 22.36
CA LEU A 194 12.96 5.83 21.30
C LEU A 194 13.64 6.32 20.02
N TYR A 195 14.64 7.19 20.15
CA TYR A 195 15.44 7.71 19.04
C TYR A 195 16.23 6.59 18.37
N SER A 196 16.99 5.80 19.13
CA SER A 196 17.76 4.67 18.56
C SER A 196 16.87 3.67 17.83
N LYS A 197 15.66 3.41 18.35
CA LYS A 197 14.67 2.56 17.67
C LYS A 197 14.19 3.17 16.36
N GLN A 198 13.88 4.47 16.35
CA GLN A 198 13.45 5.18 15.14
C GLN A 198 14.58 5.24 14.12
N MET A 199 15.82 5.53 14.54
CA MET A 199 17.00 5.56 13.69
C MET A 199 17.25 4.21 13.01
N ALA A 200 17.22 3.12 13.77
CA ALA A 200 17.38 1.77 13.21
C ALA A 200 16.29 1.43 12.18
N LEU A 201 15.06 1.88 12.43
CA LEU A 201 13.95 1.73 11.47
C LEU A 201 14.23 2.53 10.19
N THR A 202 14.53 3.83 10.31
CA THR A 202 14.85 4.70 9.17
C THR A 202 15.99 4.14 8.33
N GLN A 203 17.08 3.70 8.97
CA GLN A 203 18.23 3.10 8.28
C GLN A 203 17.86 1.82 7.50
N GLY A 204 16.94 1.00 8.02
CA GLY A 204 16.42 -0.16 7.29
C GLY A 204 15.73 0.23 5.98
N PHE A 205 14.92 1.29 6.00
CA PHE A 205 14.21 1.79 4.82
C PHE A 205 15.13 2.54 3.85
N GLU A 206 16.12 3.29 4.34
CA GLU A 206 17.16 3.91 3.50
C GLU A 206 17.93 2.87 2.69
N ASN A 207 18.36 1.80 3.36
CA ASN A 207 19.07 0.70 2.70
C ASN A 207 18.21 0.05 1.61
N ALA A 208 16.90 -0.13 1.87
CA ALA A 208 15.97 -0.66 0.89
C ALA A 208 15.80 0.30 -0.30
N PHE A 209 15.61 1.61 -0.05
CA PHE A 209 15.52 2.64 -1.07
C PHE A 209 16.79 2.69 -1.94
N ALA A 210 17.97 2.74 -1.33
CA ALA A 210 19.24 2.78 -2.03
C ALA A 210 19.44 1.56 -2.93
N ARG A 211 19.07 0.36 -2.45
CA ARG A 211 19.13 -0.89 -3.24
C ARG A 211 18.21 -0.84 -4.46
N LEU A 212 16.95 -0.43 -4.28
CA LEU A 212 15.97 -0.36 -5.37
C LEU A 212 16.40 0.67 -6.42
N TRP A 213 16.87 1.85 -5.99
CA TRP A 213 17.27 2.90 -6.92
C TRP A 213 18.54 2.56 -7.70
N THR A 214 19.55 1.99 -7.03
CA THR A 214 20.78 1.52 -7.67
C THR A 214 20.49 0.43 -8.70
N GLN A 215 19.53 -0.46 -8.41
CA GLN A 215 19.12 -1.50 -9.35
C GLN A 215 18.48 -0.90 -10.60
N CYS A 216 17.68 0.16 -10.47
CA CYS A 216 17.13 0.87 -11.62
C CYS A 216 18.21 1.55 -12.47
N GLN A 217 19.20 2.20 -11.87
CA GLN A 217 20.32 2.82 -12.60
C GLN A 217 21.13 1.77 -13.38
N ARG A 218 21.41 0.62 -12.75
CA ARG A 218 22.07 -0.52 -13.42
C ARG A 218 21.24 -1.06 -14.59
N CYS A 219 19.93 -1.19 -14.42
CA CYS A 219 19.02 -1.63 -15.48
C CYS A 219 19.01 -0.68 -16.68
N GLN A 220 19.03 0.64 -16.43
CA GLN A 220 19.12 1.67 -17.46
C GLN A 220 20.49 1.72 -18.14
N GLY A 221 21.55 1.33 -17.42
CA GLY A 221 22.94 1.42 -17.90
C GLY A 221 23.58 2.80 -17.75
N SER A 222 22.89 3.75 -17.09
CA SER A 222 23.42 5.09 -16.81
C SER A 222 23.41 5.38 -15.31
N LEU A 223 24.53 5.92 -14.82
CA LEU A 223 24.69 6.37 -13.42
C LEU A 223 24.51 7.89 -13.27
N HIS A 224 24.57 8.62 -14.39
CA HIS A 224 24.65 10.08 -14.43
C HIS A 224 23.40 10.73 -15.05
N GLN A 225 22.50 9.92 -15.60
CA GLN A 225 21.20 10.39 -16.09
C GLN A 225 20.08 9.99 -15.13
N GLU A 226 18.97 10.71 -15.20
CA GLU A 226 17.76 10.34 -14.47
C GLU A 226 17.15 9.03 -14.97
N VAL A 227 16.58 8.26 -14.05
CA VAL A 227 15.93 6.99 -14.36
C VAL A 227 14.54 7.24 -14.94
N ILE A 228 14.46 7.25 -16.26
CA ILE A 228 13.20 7.35 -17.02
C ILE A 228 12.77 5.93 -17.40
N CYS A 229 11.93 5.32 -16.56
CA CYS A 229 11.40 3.97 -16.78
C CYS A 229 9.90 3.98 -16.51
N THR A 230 9.12 3.34 -17.39
CA THR A 230 7.65 3.20 -17.35
C THR A 230 7.19 1.74 -17.35
N ALA A 231 8.11 0.79 -17.15
CA ALA A 231 7.80 -0.64 -17.18
C ALA A 231 6.97 -1.08 -15.97
N SER A 232 5.64 -1.01 -16.09
CA SER A 232 4.68 -1.37 -15.03
C SER A 232 4.78 -2.83 -14.58
N ASP A 233 5.28 -3.71 -15.44
CA ASP A 233 5.44 -5.14 -15.15
C ASP A 233 6.72 -5.45 -14.35
N CYS A 234 7.62 -4.46 -14.18
CA CYS A 234 8.79 -4.63 -13.35
C CYS A 234 8.40 -4.61 -11.86
N PRO A 235 8.81 -5.60 -11.05
CA PRO A 235 8.47 -5.64 -9.63
C PRO A 235 9.03 -4.45 -8.84
N ILE A 236 10.09 -3.81 -9.33
CA ILE A 236 10.73 -2.65 -8.69
C ILE A 236 9.99 -1.34 -9.01
N PHE A 237 9.20 -1.29 -10.08
CA PHE A 237 8.66 -0.05 -10.63
C PHE A 237 7.80 0.74 -9.62
N TYR A 238 6.87 0.07 -8.93
CA TYR A 238 6.08 0.71 -7.88
C TYR A 238 6.80 0.73 -6.53
N MET A 239 7.61 -0.29 -6.23
CA MET A 239 8.36 -0.40 -4.97
C MET A 239 9.34 0.76 -4.79
N ARG A 240 10.02 1.22 -5.85
CA ARG A 240 10.94 2.36 -5.75
C ARG A 240 10.22 3.64 -5.31
N THR A 241 9.05 3.93 -5.88
CA THR A 241 8.26 5.13 -5.55
C THR A 241 7.69 5.05 -4.14
N LYS A 242 7.25 3.86 -3.72
CA LYS A 242 6.82 3.61 -2.34
C LYS A 242 7.98 3.78 -1.36
N SER A 243 9.12 3.14 -1.61
CA SER A 243 10.28 3.21 -0.73
C SER A 243 10.81 4.63 -0.53
N ARG A 244 10.73 5.47 -1.57
CA ARG A 244 11.03 6.91 -1.46
C ARG A 244 10.12 7.59 -0.43
N LYS A 245 8.80 7.40 -0.54
CA LYS A 245 7.83 7.97 0.42
C LYS A 245 8.01 7.43 1.83
N ASP A 246 8.22 6.12 1.97
CA ASP A 246 8.43 5.51 3.28
C ASP A 246 9.66 6.12 3.99
N VAL A 247 10.75 6.38 3.26
CA VAL A 247 11.93 7.07 3.78
C VAL A 247 11.62 8.52 4.14
N GLU A 248 10.94 9.27 3.27
CA GLU A 248 10.52 10.66 3.52
C GLU A 248 9.68 10.78 4.81
N ASP A 249 8.69 9.89 4.98
CA ASP A 249 7.82 9.84 6.16
C ASP A 249 8.61 9.50 7.45
N LEU A 250 9.54 8.55 7.37
CA LEU A 250 10.37 8.14 8.52
C LEU A 250 11.38 9.23 8.92
N TYR A 251 11.92 9.97 7.95
CA TYR A 251 12.74 11.15 8.20
C TYR A 251 11.95 12.25 8.89
N ALA A 252 10.73 12.52 8.44
CA ALA A 252 9.86 13.50 9.08
C ALA A 252 9.57 13.13 10.55
N VAL A 253 9.44 11.83 10.86
CA VAL A 253 9.32 11.35 12.25
C VAL A 253 10.62 11.54 13.03
N LEU A 254 11.77 11.28 12.41
CA LEU A 254 13.09 11.41 13.05
C LEU A 254 13.38 12.88 13.43
N GLN A 255 13.04 13.84 12.56
CA GLN A 255 13.20 15.28 12.79
C GLN A 255 12.43 15.80 14.02
N ARG A 256 11.40 15.06 14.48
CA ARG A 256 10.65 15.40 15.70
C ARG A 256 11.47 15.20 16.99
N PHE A 257 12.62 14.55 16.90
CA PHE A 257 13.58 14.45 18.01
C PHE A 257 14.59 15.60 18.04
N ASP A 258 14.69 16.42 16.99
CA ASP A 258 15.74 17.46 16.88
C ASP A 258 15.62 18.59 17.92
N GLY A 259 14.49 18.71 18.63
CA GLY A 259 14.33 19.60 19.79
C GLY A 259 14.33 18.90 21.15
N ALA A 260 14.69 17.62 21.21
CA ALA A 260 14.66 16.81 22.43
C ALA A 260 16.10 16.51 22.93
N TRP A 261 16.82 17.56 23.32
CA TRP A 261 18.12 17.45 23.99
C TRP A 261 18.07 18.20 25.31
#